data_AF-A0AAV8XJ39-F1
#
_entry.id   AF-A0AAV8XJ39-F1
#
_cell.length_a   1.000
_cell.length_b   1.000
_cell.length_c   1.000
_cell.angle_alpha   90.00
_cell.angle_beta   90.00
_cell.angle_gamma   90.00
#
_symmetry.space_group_name_H-M   'P 1'
#
loop_
_entity.id
_entity.type
_entity.pdbx_description
1 polymer ?
#
loop_
_entity_poly.entity_id
_entity_poly.type
_entity_poly.pdbx_seq_one_letter_code
_entity_poly.pdbx_strand_id
1 'polypeptide(L)'
;MKTKRGIEIEKPRCVIDYNNNMGGVDKVDMLLSSTECVRKTVKWYKKVFFHVLDMTLLNSHVTYKMLTGKNITLLDFQRQLVKELLAKYKKVQPRASGSSRRPDESHSPLRLIERHFPAIPEVSQKITSQCQKDVWCA
;
A
#
# COMPACT_ATOMS: atom_id res chain seq x y z
N MET A 1 37.30 -5.40 -1.01
CA MET A 1 36.90 -4.37 -0.01
C MET A 1 38.18 -3.74 0.52
N LYS A 2 38.26 -2.41 0.65
CA LYS A 2 39.49 -1.75 1.14
C LYS A 2 39.40 -1.50 2.63
N THR A 3 40.46 -1.83 3.36
CA THR A 3 40.58 -1.39 4.76
C THR A 3 40.82 0.12 4.81
N LYS A 4 40.69 0.74 6.00
CA LYS A 4 41.05 2.16 6.21
C LYS A 4 42.48 2.51 5.78
N ARG A 5 43.34 1.49 5.60
CA ARG A 5 44.73 1.58 5.14
C ARG A 5 44.90 1.34 3.63
N GLY A 6 43.81 1.24 2.87
CA GLY A 6 43.84 1.07 1.41
C GLY A 6 44.12 -0.36 0.91
N ILE A 7 44.44 -1.31 1.80
CA ILE A 7 44.73 -2.70 1.43
C ILE A 7 43.45 -3.39 0.98
N GLU A 8 43.52 -4.01 -0.20
CA GLU A 8 42.45 -4.82 -0.77
C GLU A 8 42.44 -6.20 -0.12
N ILE A 9 41.28 -6.54 0.46
CA ILE A 9 41.05 -7.84 1.10
C ILE A 9 39.90 -8.53 0.39
N GLU A 10 40.12 -9.79 0.04
CA GLU A 10 39.09 -10.69 -0.46
C GLU A 10 38.24 -11.21 0.70
N LYS A 11 36.92 -11.13 0.55
CA LYS A 11 35.99 -11.67 1.55
C LYS A 11 35.91 -13.19 1.35
N PRO A 12 35.87 -13.97 2.44
CA PRO A 12 35.52 -15.39 2.34
C PRO A 12 34.18 -15.56 1.63
N ARG A 13 34.07 -16.59 0.78
CA ARG A 13 32.86 -16.87 0.00
C ARG A 13 31.60 -16.96 0.87
N CYS A 14 31.70 -17.58 2.04
CA CYS A 14 30.58 -17.67 3.00
C CYS A 14 30.04 -16.30 3.44
N VAL A 15 30.91 -15.29 3.58
CA VAL A 15 30.51 -13.93 3.96
C VAL A 15 29.81 -13.23 2.79
N ILE A 16 30.22 -13.51 1.55
CA ILE A 16 29.58 -12.96 0.35
C ILE A 16 28.17 -13.55 0.20
N ASP A 17 28.07 -14.88 0.26
CA ASP A 17 26.79 -15.59 0.13
C ASP A 17 25.80 -15.18 1.23
N TYR A 18 26.27 -15.04 2.47
CA TYR A 18 25.44 -14.52 3.57
C TYR A 18 24.89 -13.11 3.27
N ASN A 19 25.76 -12.17 2.89
CA ASN A 19 25.34 -10.79 2.65
C ASN A 19 24.38 -10.66 1.45
N ASN A 20 24.54 -11.51 0.43
CA ASN A 20 23.65 -11.53 -0.72
C ASN A 20 22.23 -12.00 -0.36
N ASN A 21 22.10 -12.88 0.63
CA ASN A 21 20.86 -13.57 0.95
C ASN A 21 20.16 -13.03 2.22
N MET A 22 20.88 -12.37 3.14
CA MET A 22 20.34 -11.97 4.44
C MET A 22 19.19 -10.95 4.36
N GLY A 23 19.15 -10.11 3.33
CA GLY A 23 18.18 -9.01 3.21
C GLY A 23 16.78 -9.41 2.73
N GLY A 24 16.47 -10.72 2.65
CA GLY A 24 15.16 -11.18 2.19
C GLY A 24 14.02 -10.73 3.10
N VAL A 25 14.21 -10.88 4.42
CA VAL A 25 13.20 -10.53 5.43
C VAL A 25 12.97 -9.02 5.46
N ASP A 26 14.04 -8.22 5.54
CA ASP A 26 13.93 -6.75 5.56
C ASP A 26 13.20 -6.18 4.34
N LYS A 27 13.39 -6.80 3.16
CA LYS A 27 12.68 -6.40 1.94
C LYS A 27 11.20 -6.70 2.02
N VAL A 28 10.82 -7.85 2.59
CA VAL A 28 9.42 -8.23 2.81
C VAL A 28 8.78 -7.28 3.82
N ASP A 29 9.46 -6.99 4.93
CA ASP A 29 8.98 -6.04 5.96
C ASP A 29 8.82 -4.62 5.39
N MET A 30 9.76 -4.18 4.57
CA MET A 30 9.67 -2.91 3.85
C MET A 30 8.44 -2.87 2.92
N LEU A 31 8.20 -3.94 2.15
CA LEU A 31 7.04 -4.03 1.25
C LEU A 31 5.72 -4.05 2.04
N LEU A 32 5.66 -4.83 3.12
CA LEU A 32 4.49 -4.92 3.98
C LEU A 32 4.17 -3.59 4.65
N SER A 33 5.18 -2.86 5.15
CA SER A 33 4.99 -1.54 5.76
C SER A 33 4.31 -0.53 4.83
N SER A 34 4.52 -0.66 3.51
CA SER A 34 3.86 0.19 2.50
C SER A 34 2.39 -0.17 2.28
N THR A 35 1.98 -1.39 2.61
CA THR A 35 0.64 -1.95 2.39
C THR A 35 -0.20 -2.06 3.66
N GLU A 36 0.43 -1.96 4.84
CA GLU A 36 -0.25 -1.90 6.13
C GLU A 36 -1.22 -0.72 6.12
N CYS A 37 -2.46 -0.99 5.74
CA CYS A 37 -3.57 -0.08 5.96
C CYS A 37 -3.71 0.04 7.47
N VAL A 38 -3.11 1.08 8.04
CA VAL A 38 -2.98 1.39 9.47
C VAL A 38 -4.36 1.44 10.13
N ARG A 39 -4.98 0.28 10.36
CA ARG A 39 -6.18 0.13 11.16
C ARG A 39 -5.70 -0.09 12.57
N LYS A 40 -5.64 0.99 13.35
CA LYS A 40 -5.43 0.90 14.80
C LYS A 40 -6.49 -0.04 15.36
N THR A 41 -6.09 -1.23 15.81
CA THR A 41 -6.99 -2.23 16.36
C THR A 41 -6.59 -2.54 17.80
N VAL A 42 -7.56 -2.49 18.72
CA VAL A 42 -7.33 -2.74 20.15
C VAL A 42 -7.15 -4.24 20.43
N LYS A 43 -7.65 -5.11 19.55
CA LYS A 43 -7.65 -6.57 19.75
C LYS A 43 -6.46 -7.21 19.01
N TRP A 44 -5.51 -7.77 19.75
CA TRP A 44 -4.25 -8.31 19.22
C TRP A 44 -4.43 -9.37 18.12
N TYR A 45 -5.45 -10.23 18.23
CA TYR A 45 -5.68 -11.29 17.23
C TYR A 45 -6.04 -10.74 15.85
N LYS A 46 -6.67 -9.56 15.77
CA LYS A 46 -6.99 -8.91 14.49
C LYS A 46 -5.71 -8.49 13.77
N LYS A 47 -4.68 -8.06 14.53
CA LYS A 47 -3.37 -7.73 13.97
C LYS A 47 -2.74 -8.95 13.31
N VAL A 48 -2.77 -10.10 13.97
CA VAL A 48 -2.29 -11.37 13.40
C VAL A 48 -3.05 -11.74 12.14
N PHE A 49 -4.38 -11.65 12.15
CA PHE A 49 -5.21 -11.94 10.98
C PHE A 49 -4.85 -11.06 9.76
N PHE A 50 -4.74 -9.75 9.96
CA PHE A 50 -4.37 -8.84 8.87
C PHE A 50 -2.94 -9.10 8.37
N HIS A 51 -2.00 -9.37 9.28
CA HIS A 51 -0.63 -9.71 8.89
C HIS A 51 -0.58 -10.98 8.02
N VAL A 52 -1.34 -12.02 8.37
CA VAL A 52 -1.46 -13.23 7.53
C VAL A 52 -2.05 -12.89 6.16
N LEU A 53 -3.09 -12.04 6.10
CA LEU A 53 -3.64 -11.60 4.81
C LEU A 53 -2.60 -10.86 3.96
N ASP A 54 -1.85 -9.94 4.54
CA ASP A 54 -0.82 -9.18 3.82
C ASP A 54 0.29 -10.10 3.30
N MET A 55 0.68 -11.11 4.09
CA MET A 55 1.62 -12.16 3.65
C MET A 55 1.06 -13.00 2.49
N THR A 56 -0.20 -13.43 2.57
CA THR A 56 -0.82 -14.19 1.46
C THR A 56 -0.90 -13.37 0.17
N LEU A 57 -1.18 -12.07 0.30
CA LEU A 57 -1.25 -11.13 -0.80
C LEU A 57 0.12 -10.95 -1.47
N LEU A 58 1.17 -10.75 -0.68
CA LEU A 58 2.54 -10.66 -1.18
C LEU A 58 2.96 -11.96 -1.89
N ASN A 59 2.67 -13.13 -1.30
CA ASN A 59 2.98 -14.42 -1.92
C ASN A 59 2.22 -14.61 -3.24
N SER A 60 0.96 -14.20 -3.31
CA SER A 60 0.19 -14.25 -4.56
C SER A 60 0.75 -13.32 -5.63
N HIS A 61 1.26 -12.14 -5.25
CA HIS A 61 1.94 -11.22 -6.16
C HIS A 61 3.22 -11.81 -6.74
N VAL A 62 4.07 -12.42 -5.91
CA VAL A 62 5.28 -13.12 -6.36
C VAL A 62 4.92 -14.22 -7.36
N THR A 63 3.92 -15.04 -7.03
CA THR A 63 3.42 -16.12 -7.89
C THR A 63 2.89 -15.60 -9.22
N TYR A 64 2.11 -14.50 -9.21
CA TYR A 64 1.60 -13.84 -10.40
C TYR A 64 2.73 -13.36 -11.32
N LYS A 65 3.77 -12.73 -10.75
CA LYS A 65 4.95 -12.27 -11.50
C LYS A 65 5.71 -13.44 -12.13
N MET A 66 5.86 -14.54 -11.41
CA MET A 66 6.53 -15.74 -11.92
C MET A 66 5.76 -16.38 -13.07
N LEU A 67 4.44 -16.50 -12.96
CA LEU A 67 3.59 -17.14 -13.98
C LEU A 67 3.41 -16.28 -15.23
N THR A 68 3.23 -14.97 -15.07
CA THR A 68 2.87 -14.09 -16.18
C THR A 68 4.08 -13.40 -16.80
N GLY A 69 5.23 -13.37 -16.11
CA GLY A 69 6.41 -12.60 -16.50
C GLY A 69 6.23 -11.07 -16.44
N LYS A 70 5.06 -10.59 -16.01
CA LYS A 70 4.75 -9.15 -15.94
C LYS A 70 5.42 -8.52 -14.72
N ASN A 71 6.07 -7.39 -14.93
CA ASN A 71 6.56 -6.54 -13.84
C ASN A 71 5.50 -5.52 -13.45
N ILE A 72 4.65 -5.89 -12.51
CA ILE A 72 3.70 -4.97 -11.87
C ILE A 72 4.13 -4.65 -10.44
N THR A 73 3.87 -3.44 -9.99
CA THR A 73 4.08 -3.06 -8.59
C THR A 73 3.09 -3.80 -7.69
N LEU A 74 3.44 -3.97 -6.42
CA LEU A 74 2.56 -4.60 -5.44
C LEU A 74 1.24 -3.82 -5.30
N LEU A 75 1.31 -2.48 -5.30
CA LEU A 75 0.15 -1.60 -5.19
C LEU A 75 -0.81 -1.74 -6.38
N ASP A 76 -0.28 -1.82 -7.60
CA ASP A 76 -1.11 -1.99 -8.80
C ASP A 76 -1.77 -3.38 -8.84
N PHE A 77 -1.03 -4.41 -8.40
CA PHE A 77 -1.58 -5.74 -8.22
C PHE A 77 -2.75 -5.74 -7.23
N GLN A 78 -2.57 -5.11 -6.07
CA GLN A 78 -3.62 -4.98 -5.05
C GLN A 78 -4.86 -4.26 -5.60
N ARG A 79 -4.67 -3.16 -6.33
CA ARG A 79 -5.78 -2.43 -6.97
C ARG A 79 -6.55 -3.30 -7.96
N GLN A 80 -5.86 -4.08 -8.77
CA GLN A 80 -6.49 -5.00 -9.72
C GLN A 80 -7.26 -6.10 -8.98
N LEU A 81 -6.64 -6.74 -8.00
CA LEU A 81 -7.26 -7.78 -7.17
C LEU A 81 -8.53 -7.28 -6.49
N VAL A 82 -8.50 -6.09 -5.88
CA VAL A 82 -9.69 -5.49 -5.24
C VAL A 82 -10.80 -5.24 -6.25
N LYS A 83 -10.47 -4.71 -7.45
CA LYS A 83 -11.46 -4.49 -8.51
C LYS A 83 -12.13 -5.80 -8.94
N GLU A 84 -11.34 -6.86 -9.15
CA GLU A 84 -11.83 -8.17 -9.56
C GLU A 84 -12.69 -8.83 -8.49
N LEU A 85 -12.26 -8.77 -7.22
CA LEU A 85 -13.05 -9.27 -6.09
C LEU A 85 -14.39 -8.55 -5.96
N LEU A 86 -14.38 -7.21 -6.08
CA LEU A 86 -15.61 -6.43 -6.03
C LEU A 86 -16.53 -6.75 -7.21
N ALA A 87 -15.99 -6.92 -8.42
CA ALA A 87 -16.78 -7.31 -9.59
C ALA A 87 -17.41 -8.71 -9.40
N LYS A 88 -16.65 -9.67 -8.86
CA LYS A 88 -17.10 -11.06 -8.68
C LYS A 88 -18.11 -11.22 -7.54
N TYR A 89 -17.92 -10.52 -6.43
CA TYR A 89 -18.69 -10.71 -5.20
C TYR A 89 -19.65 -9.57 -4.88
N LYS A 90 -19.84 -8.60 -5.78
CA LYS A 90 -20.94 -7.64 -5.70
C LYS A 90 -22.26 -8.42 -5.72
N LYS A 91 -22.83 -8.67 -4.54
CA LYS A 91 -24.24 -9.05 -4.44
C LYS A 91 -25.06 -7.87 -4.94
N VAL A 92 -25.78 -8.06 -6.05
CA VAL A 92 -26.98 -7.26 -6.30
C VAL A 92 -27.89 -7.57 -5.13
N GLN A 93 -27.90 -6.73 -4.10
CA GLN A 93 -28.99 -6.76 -3.13
C GLN A 93 -30.23 -6.39 -3.96
N PRO A 94 -31.23 -7.27 -4.12
CA PRO A 94 -32.54 -6.79 -4.52
C PRO A 94 -32.90 -5.82 -3.39
N ARG A 95 -32.98 -4.52 -3.70
CA ARG A 95 -33.52 -3.56 -2.75
C ARG A 95 -34.88 -4.13 -2.37
N ALA A 96 -35.03 -4.56 -1.11
CA ALA A 96 -36.33 -4.96 -0.60
C ALA A 96 -37.30 -3.83 -0.92
N SER A 97 -38.28 -4.14 -1.75
CA SER A 97 -39.36 -3.25 -2.14
C SER A 97 -40.11 -2.85 -0.87
N GLY A 98 -39.81 -1.66 -0.36
CA GLY A 98 -40.37 -1.19 0.90
C GLY A 98 -39.79 0.11 1.43
N SER A 99 -39.45 1.07 0.57
CA SER A 99 -39.46 2.52 0.86
C SER A 99 -38.93 3.26 -0.36
N SER A 100 -39.69 4.24 -0.84
CA SER A 100 -39.30 5.17 -1.89
C SER A 100 -37.96 5.85 -1.54
N ARG A 101 -36.85 5.38 -2.14
CA ARG A 101 -35.61 6.11 -2.29
C ARG A 101 -34.95 5.72 -3.61
N ARG A 102 -34.71 6.75 -4.44
CA ARG A 102 -34.29 6.76 -5.85
C ARG A 102 -33.17 5.76 -6.20
N PRO A 103 -33.07 5.30 -7.47
CA PRO A 103 -31.99 4.41 -7.90
C PRO A 103 -30.67 5.15 -7.78
N ASP A 104 -29.74 4.61 -6.99
CA ASP A 104 -28.36 5.12 -6.93
C ASP A 104 -27.54 4.22 -7.86
N GLU A 105 -27.75 4.41 -9.16
CA GLU A 105 -26.81 3.99 -10.18
C GLU A 105 -25.80 5.13 -10.36
N SER A 106 -24.67 5.01 -9.68
CA SER A 106 -23.34 5.18 -10.26
C SER A 106 -22.34 5.55 -9.16
N HIS A 107 -21.53 4.56 -8.79
CA HIS A 107 -20.17 4.83 -8.32
C HIS A 107 -19.32 5.31 -9.51
N SER A 108 -19.74 6.41 -10.13
CA SER A 108 -18.88 7.18 -11.00
C SER A 108 -17.92 7.98 -10.09
N PRO A 109 -16.64 8.11 -10.48
CA PRO A 109 -15.67 8.91 -9.71
C PRO A 109 -16.03 10.41 -9.65
N LEU A 110 -17.09 10.85 -10.34
CA LEU A 110 -17.59 12.23 -10.38
C LEU A 110 -18.31 12.66 -9.09
N ARG A 111 -18.54 11.77 -8.13
CA ARG A 111 -19.18 12.13 -6.84
C ARG A 111 -18.31 13.04 -5.96
N LEU A 112 -17.02 13.21 -6.29
CA LEU A 112 -16.08 14.11 -5.61
C LEU A 112 -16.28 15.60 -5.94
N ILE A 113 -17.33 15.97 -6.70
CA ILE A 113 -17.57 17.35 -7.17
C ILE A 113 -18.74 18.04 -6.42
N GLU A 114 -19.35 17.40 -5.40
CA GLU A 114 -20.43 18.03 -4.63
C GLU A 114 -19.94 19.16 -3.70
N ARG A 115 -20.81 20.16 -3.47
CA ARG A 115 -20.58 21.40 -2.69
C ARG A 115 -20.14 21.21 -1.22
N HIS A 116 -20.15 19.98 -0.72
CA HIS A 116 -19.69 19.62 0.62
C HIS A 116 -18.22 19.20 0.68
N PHE A 117 -17.59 18.90 -0.46
CA PHE A 117 -16.16 18.71 -0.51
C PHE A 117 -15.48 20.08 -0.63
N PRO A 118 -14.44 20.37 0.18
CA PRO A 118 -13.61 21.55 -0.02
C PRO A 118 -13.07 21.50 -1.46
N ALA A 119 -13.34 22.55 -2.23
CA ALA A 119 -12.77 22.69 -3.57
C ALA A 119 -11.24 22.60 -3.46
N ILE A 120 -10.61 21.84 -4.37
CA ILE A 120 -9.16 21.85 -4.51
C ILE A 120 -8.79 23.28 -4.92
N PRO A 121 -8.08 24.07 -4.11
CA PRO A 121 -7.68 25.41 -4.51
C PRO A 121 -6.77 25.28 -5.73
N GLU A 122 -7.04 26.09 -6.76
CA GLU A 122 -6.15 26.17 -7.92
C GLU A 122 -4.74 26.54 -7.45
N VAL A 123 -3.76 25.76 -7.89
CA VAL A 123 -2.34 26.03 -7.64
C VAL A 123 -1.97 27.27 -8.46
N SER A 124 -2.11 28.45 -7.86
CA SER A 124 -1.46 29.66 -8.35
C SER A 124 0.02 29.55 -8.04
N GLN A 125 0.82 29.48 -9.10
CA GLN A 125 2.26 29.47 -9.01
C GLN A 125 2.76 30.80 -8.44
N LYS A 126 3.63 30.67 -7.42
CA LYS A 126 4.56 31.66 -6.85
C LYS A 126 3.95 32.55 -5.77
N ILE A 127 4.46 32.41 -4.53
CA ILE A 127 5.53 33.27 -4.01
C ILE A 127 6.09 32.63 -2.72
N THR A 128 7.42 32.57 -2.68
CA THR A 128 8.29 32.32 -1.54
C THR A 128 7.91 33.11 -0.28
N SER A 129 7.87 32.46 0.88
CA SER A 129 8.63 32.90 2.06
C SER A 129 8.42 31.95 3.25
N GLN A 130 9.57 31.57 3.80
CA GLN A 130 9.86 31.25 5.20
C GLN A 130 8.76 31.59 6.22
N CYS A 131 8.49 30.64 7.14
CA CYS A 131 8.23 30.80 8.58
C CYS A 131 7.41 29.60 9.07
N GLN A 132 7.55 29.07 10.28
CA GLN A 132 8.54 29.16 11.34
C GLN A 132 8.22 27.97 12.24
N LYS A 133 9.24 27.38 12.87
CA LYS A 133 9.03 26.43 13.96
C LYS A 133 8.33 27.16 15.12
N ASP A 134 7.52 26.40 15.85
CA ASP A 134 7.31 26.43 17.31
C ASP A 134 5.82 26.36 17.69
N VAL A 135 5.40 25.22 18.26
CA VAL A 135 5.12 25.00 19.71
C VAL A 135 3.84 25.69 20.16
N TRP A 136 2.84 24.90 20.60
CA TRP A 136 1.96 25.12 21.77
C TRP A 136 1.34 23.74 22.12
N CYS A 137 1.79 23.06 23.18
CA CYS A 137 1.43 23.20 24.60
C CYS A 137 -0.08 23.03 24.89
N ALA A 138 -0.40 21.91 25.54
CA ALA A 138 -1.24 21.83 26.73
C ALA A 138 -0.64 20.73 27.64
#